data_AF-A0A1F9RUG2-F1
#
_entry.id   AF-A0A1F9RUG2-F1
#
_cell.length_a   1.000
_cell.length_b   1.000
_cell.length_c   1.000
_cell.angle_alpha   90.00
_cell.angle_beta   90.00
_cell.angle_gamma   90.00
#
_symmetry.space_group_name_H-M   'P 1'
#
loop_
_entity.id
_entity.type
_entity.pdbx_description
1 polymer ?
#
loop_
_entity_poly.entity_id
_entity_poly.type
_entity_poly.pdbx_seq_one_letter_code
_entity_poly.pdbx_strand_id
1 'polypeptide(L)'
;MAPRPLPACIALALALLPPLSGQAAVAIEGSAPQREALAGLLGRLRKSPTGASLLRAVDGKVRLHFYRNPASALLDDRGELKLVSTSWARADASGPVVAIRLDENFLSAGLPHAAEVLAHELDHARSALAARRSGQEKLFYSFTDNEAHAVLTGSLTAWELGERPQSVEELQKLVESTAAYHEANAVGFSRGEGLSLEEMSDPIPVYRTRLDRARRERDALRKKCSEHMTWRVWAEHFVRVHGLDRARLHDIYEAVDAYLTLYRKDQLPTLESAAAHLEEILAYLETPGGRQWLSDIQRAPRQPFFLEFHRDVGRLRQRARAFLARGAAAAPEPGPEAPDPHGPSAPQMSYDELRELHDRDLQENPSHWR
;
A
#
# COMPACT_ATOMS: atom_id res chain seq x y z
N MET A 1 -32.15 -14.82 42.15
CA MET A 1 -30.68 -14.90 42.00
C MET A 1 -30.25 -13.83 41.02
N ALA A 2 -29.67 -12.75 41.54
CA ALA A 2 -29.11 -11.65 40.76
C ALA A 2 -27.57 -11.79 40.75
N PRO A 3 -26.89 -11.50 39.63
CA PRO A 3 -25.44 -11.55 39.58
C PRO A 3 -24.81 -10.40 40.38
N ARG A 4 -23.81 -10.77 41.19
CA ARG A 4 -22.97 -9.87 42.00
C ARG A 4 -22.06 -9.00 41.11
N PRO A 5 -21.71 -7.77 41.54
CA PRO A 5 -20.75 -6.92 40.84
C PRO A 5 -19.30 -7.35 41.13
N LEU A 6 -18.40 -7.18 40.16
CA LEU A 6 -16.95 -7.24 40.36
C LEU A 6 -16.40 -5.84 40.73
N PRO A 7 -15.33 -5.77 41.53
CA PRO A 7 -15.02 -4.60 42.34
C PRO A 7 -14.21 -3.52 41.61
N ALA A 8 -14.51 -2.28 41.95
CA ALA A 8 -13.60 -1.14 41.82
C ALA A 8 -12.43 -1.30 42.81
N CYS A 9 -11.21 -1.07 42.32
CA CYS A 9 -10.06 -0.45 43.01
C CYS A 9 -8.75 -0.86 42.31
N ILE A 10 -8.22 0.00 41.43
CA ILE A 10 -6.92 0.65 41.62
C ILE A 10 -7.05 2.04 40.99
N ALA A 11 -7.20 3.04 41.85
CA ALA A 11 -7.00 4.44 41.52
C ALA A 11 -5.66 4.90 42.11
N LEU A 12 -4.97 5.76 41.35
CA LEU A 12 -3.98 6.74 41.78
C LEU A 12 -2.58 6.28 42.26
N ALA A 13 -1.61 6.49 41.38
CA ALA A 13 -0.40 7.28 41.68
C ALA A 13 -0.16 8.20 40.45
N LEU A 14 -0.71 9.43 40.45
CA LEU A 14 0.01 10.70 40.68
C LEU A 14 1.22 10.85 39.72
N ALA A 15 1.08 11.52 38.58
CA ALA A 15 1.00 12.99 38.42
C ALA A 15 2.19 13.71 39.07
N LEU A 16 3.13 14.19 38.24
CA LEU A 16 3.96 15.38 38.46
C LEU A 16 4.73 15.71 37.16
N LEU A 17 4.02 16.27 36.18
CA LEU A 17 4.62 17.25 35.26
C LEU A 17 3.62 18.41 35.17
N PRO A 18 4.08 19.67 35.26
CA PRO A 18 3.19 20.81 35.15
C PRO A 18 2.49 20.79 33.78
N PRO A 19 1.27 21.32 33.67
CA PRO A 19 0.60 21.44 32.38
C PRO A 19 1.44 22.38 31.51
N LEU A 20 2.06 21.84 30.46
CA LEU A 20 2.50 22.64 29.33
C LEU A 20 1.23 23.15 28.65
N SER A 21 0.81 24.33 29.06
CA SER A 21 -0.20 25.15 28.41
C SER A 21 0.12 25.24 26.92
N GLY A 22 -0.72 24.61 26.09
CA GLY A 22 -0.81 24.89 24.65
C GLY A 22 -0.34 23.82 23.66
N GLN A 23 -0.06 22.57 24.05
CA GLN A 23 0.30 21.51 23.09
C GLN A 23 -0.83 20.49 22.89
N ALA A 24 -1.30 20.35 21.64
CA ALA A 24 -2.31 19.38 21.21
C ALA A 24 -2.00 17.96 21.72
N ALA A 25 -2.99 17.31 22.34
CA ALA A 25 -2.91 16.08 23.13
C ALA A 25 -3.00 14.82 22.26
N VAL A 26 -2.10 14.68 21.29
CA VAL A 26 -1.79 13.34 20.73
C VAL A 26 -0.89 12.62 21.73
N ALA A 27 -1.34 11.49 22.26
CA ALA A 27 -0.56 10.73 23.25
C ALA A 27 0.61 10.04 22.56
N ILE A 28 1.84 10.25 23.04
CA ILE A 28 3.06 9.65 22.48
C ILE A 28 3.59 8.60 23.46
N GLU A 29 3.77 7.37 23.00
CA GLU A 29 4.32 6.26 23.77
C GLU A 29 5.69 5.82 23.24
N GLY A 30 6.39 4.99 24.02
CA GLY A 30 7.73 4.48 23.68
C GLY A 30 8.83 5.01 24.62
N SER A 31 10.08 4.69 24.29
CA SER A 31 11.29 5.17 24.97
C SER A 31 11.48 6.69 24.81
N ALA A 32 12.38 7.31 25.58
CA ALA A 32 12.62 8.76 25.46
C ALA A 32 13.01 9.20 24.04
N PRO A 33 13.94 8.52 23.33
CA PRO A 33 14.26 8.83 21.94
C PRO A 33 13.06 8.69 20.98
N GLN A 34 12.23 7.66 21.20
CA GLN A 34 11.02 7.44 20.40
C GLN A 34 10.01 8.58 20.58
N ARG A 35 9.81 9.01 21.82
CA ARG A 35 8.89 10.11 22.12
C ARG A 35 9.39 11.43 21.54
N GLU A 36 10.70 11.68 21.61
CA GLU A 36 11.32 12.87 21.02
C GLU A 36 11.17 12.88 19.49
N ALA A 37 11.44 11.76 18.82
CA ALA A 37 11.27 11.65 17.37
C ALA A 37 9.82 11.88 16.93
N LEU A 38 8.84 11.25 17.60
CA LEU A 38 7.41 11.46 17.31
C LEU A 38 6.98 12.90 17.59
N ALA A 39 7.46 13.51 18.69
CA ALA A 39 7.20 14.91 18.99
C ALA A 39 7.78 15.84 17.90
N GLY A 40 8.97 15.52 17.39
CA GLY A 40 9.60 16.19 16.26
C GLY A 40 8.76 16.10 14.98
N LEU A 41 8.27 14.91 14.64
CA LEU A 41 7.38 14.70 13.49
C LEU A 41 6.07 15.49 13.64
N LEU A 42 5.43 15.43 14.80
CA LEU A 42 4.24 16.24 15.09
C LEU A 42 4.53 17.75 14.98
N GLY A 43 5.70 18.19 15.45
CA GLY A 43 6.18 19.56 15.31
C GLY A 43 6.35 19.99 13.86
N ARG A 44 6.86 19.11 12.99
CA ARG A 44 6.94 19.33 11.53
C ARG A 44 5.55 19.42 10.92
N LEU A 45 4.66 18.47 11.21
CA LEU A 45 3.28 18.48 10.69
C LEU A 45 2.52 19.78 10.99
N ARG A 46 2.74 20.37 12.17
CA ARG A 46 2.13 21.68 12.53
C ARG A 46 2.55 22.83 11.60
N LYS A 47 3.67 22.72 10.89
CA LYS A 47 4.14 23.74 9.94
C LYS A 47 3.41 23.66 8.59
N SER A 48 2.81 22.52 8.25
CA SER A 48 1.96 22.37 7.07
C SER A 48 0.52 22.78 7.41
N PRO A 49 -0.16 23.61 6.59
CA PRO A 49 -1.58 23.90 6.76
C PRO A 49 -2.46 22.64 6.84
N THR A 50 -2.17 21.63 6.01
CA THR A 50 -2.86 20.33 6.00
C THR A 50 -2.59 19.56 7.30
N GLY A 51 -1.32 19.38 7.67
CA GLY A 51 -0.92 18.69 8.90
C GLY A 51 -1.48 19.37 10.15
N ALA A 52 -1.46 20.70 10.24
CA ALA A 52 -2.05 21.44 11.34
C ALA A 52 -3.57 21.23 11.45
N SER A 53 -4.28 21.15 10.33
CA SER A 53 -5.71 20.84 10.30
C SER A 53 -6.00 19.42 10.79
N LEU A 54 -5.22 18.43 10.35
CA LEU A 54 -5.34 17.04 10.80
C LEU A 54 -5.16 16.93 12.31
N LEU A 55 -4.11 17.52 12.85
CA LEU A 55 -3.79 17.46 14.28
C LEU A 55 -4.89 18.07 15.15
N ARG A 56 -5.55 19.15 14.71
CA ARG A 56 -6.73 19.69 15.40
C ARG A 56 -7.92 18.74 15.37
N ALA A 57 -8.11 18.01 14.28
CA ALA A 57 -9.26 17.12 14.12
C ALA A 57 -9.16 15.84 14.98
N VAL A 58 -7.95 15.39 15.28
CA VAL A 58 -7.67 14.16 16.04
C VAL A 58 -7.21 14.39 17.48
N ASP A 59 -7.26 15.63 17.95
CA ASP A 59 -6.79 16.04 19.27
C ASP A 59 -7.46 15.23 20.39
N GLY A 60 -6.63 14.67 21.29
CA GLY A 60 -7.07 13.81 22.40
C GLY A 60 -7.59 12.42 22.01
N LYS A 61 -7.55 12.04 20.73
CA LYS A 61 -8.18 10.82 20.20
C LYS A 61 -7.21 9.85 19.52
N VAL A 62 -5.93 10.19 19.49
CA VAL A 62 -4.88 9.40 18.86
C VAL A 62 -3.74 9.11 19.82
N ARG A 63 -3.21 7.91 19.72
CA ARG A 63 -2.00 7.44 20.39
C ARG A 63 -0.97 7.01 19.35
N LEU A 64 0.25 7.53 19.45
CA LEU A 64 1.36 7.23 18.53
C LEU A 64 2.43 6.42 19.25
N HIS A 65 2.94 5.40 18.59
CA HIS A 65 4.17 4.71 19.00
C HIS A 65 4.91 4.14 17.81
N PHE A 66 6.20 3.85 18.01
CA PHE A 66 6.95 3.02 17.09
C PHE A 66 6.74 1.53 17.37
N TYR A 67 6.79 0.71 16.33
CA TYR A 67 6.79 -0.73 16.44
C TYR A 67 7.86 -1.34 15.54
N ARG A 68 8.37 -2.50 15.95
CA ARG A 68 9.30 -3.28 15.13
C ARG A 68 8.51 -4.12 14.13
N ASN A 69 8.67 -3.83 12.84
CA ASN A 69 8.18 -4.70 11.78
C ASN A 69 9.27 -5.72 11.41
N PRO A 70 9.08 -7.03 11.65
CA PRO A 70 10.10 -8.03 11.31
C PRO A 70 10.30 -8.20 9.79
N ALA A 71 9.37 -7.68 8.98
CA ALA A 71 9.43 -7.67 7.52
C ALA A 71 9.94 -6.34 6.95
N SER A 72 10.56 -5.48 7.78
CA SER A 72 11.22 -4.27 7.32
C SER A 72 12.72 -4.30 7.53
N ALA A 73 13.43 -3.67 6.60
CA ALA A 73 14.88 -3.52 6.62
C ALA A 73 15.27 -2.15 6.07
N LEU A 74 16.40 -1.63 6.58
CA LEU A 74 17.08 -0.50 5.98
C LEU A 74 18.16 -1.03 5.05
N LEU A 75 18.06 -0.64 3.78
CA LEU A 75 19.08 -0.92 2.78
C LEU A 75 19.88 0.36 2.54
N ASP A 76 21.20 0.25 2.51
CA ASP A 76 22.07 1.30 2.01
C ASP A 76 22.15 1.17 0.48
N ASP A 77 21.62 2.18 -0.22
CA ASP A 77 21.74 2.32 -1.67
C ASP A 77 22.63 3.53 -1.97
N ARG A 78 23.92 3.26 -2.24
CA ARG A 78 24.92 4.28 -2.62
C ARG A 78 25.10 5.40 -1.58
N GLY A 79 24.99 5.08 -0.29
CA GLY A 79 25.13 6.02 0.82
C GLY A 79 23.81 6.63 1.29
N GLU A 80 22.68 6.29 0.66
CA GLU A 80 21.34 6.67 1.09
C GLU A 80 20.61 5.49 1.72
N LEU A 81 20.11 5.66 2.94
CA LEU A 81 19.29 4.64 3.59
C LEU A 81 17.88 4.65 2.99
N LYS A 82 17.46 3.52 2.44
CA LYS A 82 16.11 3.24 1.95
C LYS A 82 15.42 2.24 2.86
N LEU A 83 14.23 2.60 3.33
CA LEU A 83 13.36 1.66 4.04
C LEU A 83 12.67 0.76 3.02
N VAL A 84 12.97 -0.53 3.08
CA VAL A 84 12.18 -1.57 2.43
C VAL A 84 11.28 -2.17 3.49
N SER A 85 9.98 -2.03 3.32
CA SER A 85 9.01 -2.51 4.30
C SER A 85 7.68 -2.83 3.63
N THR A 86 7.05 -3.89 4.12
CA THR A 86 5.71 -4.34 3.68
C THR A 86 4.58 -3.47 4.26
N SER A 87 4.86 -2.69 5.30
CA SER A 87 3.94 -1.72 5.90
C SER A 87 4.74 -0.72 6.72
N TRP A 88 4.67 0.55 6.33
CA TRP A 88 5.47 1.63 6.91
C TRP A 88 4.80 2.20 8.18
N ALA A 89 3.48 2.20 8.19
CA ALA A 89 2.68 2.55 9.34
C ALA A 89 1.29 1.92 9.24
N ARG A 90 0.52 1.99 10.34
CA ARG A 90 -0.88 1.57 10.37
C ARG A 90 -1.66 2.26 11.48
N ALA A 91 -2.84 2.77 11.14
CA ALA A 91 -3.88 3.19 12.07
C ALA A 91 -4.79 2.01 12.45
N ASP A 92 -4.98 1.80 13.75
CA ASP A 92 -5.97 0.88 14.34
C ASP A 92 -7.02 1.71 15.06
N ALA A 93 -8.19 1.80 14.44
CA ALA A 93 -9.32 2.53 14.95
C ALA A 93 -10.36 1.65 15.67
N SER A 94 -10.04 0.40 16.05
CA SER A 94 -11.01 -0.48 16.73
C SER A 94 -11.49 0.03 18.10
N GLY A 95 -10.72 0.92 18.74
CA GLY A 95 -11.02 1.50 20.05
C GLY A 95 -11.52 2.95 20.04
N PRO A 96 -11.88 3.51 21.22
CA PRO A 96 -12.25 4.92 21.38
C PRO A 96 -11.08 5.88 21.13
N VAL A 97 -9.84 5.39 21.27
CA VAL A 97 -8.60 6.06 20.89
C VAL A 97 -8.01 5.28 19.73
N VAL A 98 -7.66 5.98 18.65
CA VAL A 98 -7.01 5.38 17.48
C VAL A 98 -5.53 5.21 17.78
N ALA A 99 -5.01 3.99 17.64
CA ALA A 99 -3.59 3.71 17.80
C ALA A 99 -2.91 3.76 16.43
N ILE A 100 -1.94 4.66 16.23
CA ILE A 100 -1.13 4.69 15.03
C ILE A 100 0.26 4.17 15.38
N ARG A 101 0.71 3.19 14.59
CA ARG A 101 2.03 2.57 14.75
C ARG A 101 2.88 2.93 13.56
N LEU A 102 4.08 3.45 13.80
CA LEU A 102 5.07 3.73 12.76
C LEU A 102 6.20 2.71 12.88
N ASP A 103 6.77 2.30 11.75
CA ASP A 103 7.94 1.43 11.75
C ASP A 103 9.10 2.09 12.50
N GLU A 104 9.72 1.37 13.44
CA GLU A 104 10.84 1.90 14.22
C GLU A 104 12.05 2.26 13.36
N ASN A 105 12.16 1.75 12.14
CA ASN A 105 13.21 2.16 11.20
C ASN A 105 13.12 3.65 10.82
N PHE A 106 11.96 4.32 11.01
CA PHE A 106 11.85 5.78 10.93
C PHE A 106 12.61 6.53 12.03
N LEU A 107 13.05 5.84 13.09
CA LEU A 107 13.96 6.41 14.10
C LEU A 107 15.37 6.59 13.57
N SER A 108 15.79 5.77 12.59
CA SER A 108 17.11 5.91 11.99
C SER A 108 17.16 7.21 11.20
N ALA A 109 17.98 8.13 11.70
CA ALA A 109 17.98 9.55 11.36
C ALA A 109 18.03 9.79 9.85
N GLY A 110 16.98 10.44 9.33
CA GLY A 110 16.99 11.04 7.99
C GLY A 110 16.14 10.35 6.93
N LEU A 111 15.36 9.31 7.27
CA LEU A 111 14.44 8.75 6.28
C LEU A 111 13.47 9.81 5.75
N PRO A 112 13.45 10.06 4.42
CA PRO A 112 12.50 10.98 3.82
C PRO A 112 11.06 10.44 3.99
N HIS A 113 10.06 11.32 3.90
CA HIS A 113 8.62 10.97 3.93
C HIS A 113 8.02 10.53 5.27
N ALA A 114 8.75 10.46 6.39
CA ALA A 114 8.16 10.11 7.69
C ALA A 114 6.97 11.02 8.09
N ALA A 115 7.02 12.30 7.74
CA ALA A 115 5.92 13.24 7.95
C ALA A 115 4.72 12.96 7.01
N GLU A 116 4.99 12.63 5.74
CA GLU A 116 3.97 12.23 4.77
C GLU A 116 3.21 10.98 5.25
N VAL A 117 3.94 9.95 5.66
CA VAL A 117 3.38 8.69 6.19
C VAL A 117 2.57 8.93 7.45
N LEU A 118 3.08 9.74 8.39
CA LEU A 118 2.32 10.07 9.60
C LEU A 118 1.03 10.84 9.27
N ALA A 119 1.08 11.78 8.32
CA ALA A 119 -0.10 12.53 7.89
C ALA A 119 -1.15 11.63 7.22
N HIS A 120 -0.72 10.66 6.41
CA HIS A 120 -1.58 9.63 5.82
C HIS A 120 -2.33 8.85 6.92
N GLU A 121 -1.62 8.32 7.92
CA GLU A 121 -2.26 7.56 9.00
C GLU A 121 -3.15 8.43 9.91
N LEU A 122 -2.74 9.67 10.19
CA LEU A 122 -3.57 10.61 10.94
C LEU A 122 -4.87 10.93 10.21
N ASP A 123 -4.86 10.90 8.88
CA ASP A 123 -6.08 11.06 8.10
C ASP A 123 -6.99 9.83 8.19
N HIS A 124 -6.45 8.60 8.12
CA HIS A 124 -7.26 7.41 8.43
C HIS A 124 -7.90 7.50 9.82
N ALA A 125 -7.13 7.94 10.82
CA ALA A 125 -7.65 8.16 12.18
C ALA A 125 -8.79 9.20 12.20
N ARG A 126 -8.57 10.37 11.58
CA ARG A 126 -9.57 11.44 11.46
C ARG A 126 -10.86 10.93 10.80
N SER A 127 -10.71 10.20 9.70
CA SER A 127 -11.80 9.71 8.87
C SER A 127 -12.59 8.62 9.57
N ALA A 128 -11.93 7.67 10.26
CA ALA A 128 -12.59 6.67 11.10
C ALA A 128 -13.38 7.31 12.26
N LEU A 129 -12.79 8.31 12.94
CA LEU A 129 -13.48 9.07 14.00
C LEU A 129 -14.69 9.86 13.47
N ALA A 130 -14.63 10.38 12.24
CA ALA A 130 -15.76 11.02 11.59
C ALA A 130 -16.85 10.00 11.23
N ALA A 131 -16.48 8.88 10.60
CA ALA A 131 -17.40 7.80 10.26
C ALA A 131 -18.15 7.26 11.48
N ARG A 132 -17.43 7.05 12.60
CA ARG A 132 -18.04 6.63 13.88
C ARG A 132 -19.07 7.63 14.39
N ARG A 133 -18.74 8.93 14.41
CA ARG A 133 -19.67 9.99 14.86
C ARG A 133 -20.92 10.04 13.98
N SER A 134 -20.80 9.72 12.70
CA SER A 134 -21.92 9.67 11.75
C SER A 134 -22.63 8.31 11.70
N GLY A 135 -22.22 7.32 12.52
CA GLY A 135 -22.79 5.97 12.52
C GLY A 135 -22.47 5.15 11.25
N GLN A 136 -21.49 5.55 10.45
CA GLN A 136 -21.14 4.94 9.16
C GLN A 136 -19.86 4.08 9.21
N GLU A 137 -19.26 3.90 10.38
CA GLU A 137 -17.97 3.20 10.56
C GLU A 137 -17.91 1.82 9.88
N LYS A 138 -18.99 1.03 9.95
CA LYS A 138 -19.04 -0.30 9.33
C LYS A 138 -18.94 -0.27 7.79
N LEU A 139 -19.48 0.77 7.16
CA LEU A 139 -19.52 0.90 5.70
C LEU A 139 -18.31 1.68 5.18
N PHE A 140 -17.71 2.53 6.01
CA PHE A 140 -16.60 3.39 5.65
C PHE A 140 -15.38 2.62 5.15
N TYR A 141 -15.06 1.46 5.74
CA TYR A 141 -13.94 0.63 5.29
C TYR A 141 -14.16 -0.02 3.93
N SER A 142 -15.39 -0.07 3.43
CA SER A 142 -15.71 -0.50 2.07
C SER A 142 -15.70 0.65 1.06
N PHE A 143 -15.24 1.84 1.43
CA PHE A 143 -15.23 3.03 0.56
C PHE A 143 -13.83 3.29 -0.01
N THR A 144 -13.67 3.27 -1.35
CA THR A 144 -12.36 3.46 -2.01
C THR A 144 -11.71 4.80 -1.73
N ASP A 145 -12.52 5.81 -1.46
CA ASP A 145 -12.05 7.18 -1.28
C ASP A 145 -11.28 7.35 0.02
N ASN A 146 -11.41 6.46 1.02
CA ASN A 146 -10.65 6.54 2.27
C ASN A 146 -9.13 6.55 2.00
N GLU A 147 -8.64 5.58 1.23
CA GLU A 147 -7.23 5.49 0.85
C GLU A 147 -6.79 6.68 -0.01
N ALA A 148 -7.60 7.03 -1.01
CA ALA A 148 -7.29 8.16 -1.88
C ALA A 148 -7.20 9.48 -1.09
N HIS A 149 -8.08 9.67 -0.10
CA HIS A 149 -8.06 10.82 0.79
C HIS A 149 -6.78 10.85 1.63
N ALA A 150 -6.38 9.72 2.23
CA ALA A 150 -5.18 9.60 3.05
C ALA A 150 -3.90 9.86 2.23
N VAL A 151 -3.78 9.29 1.03
CA VAL A 151 -2.64 9.54 0.13
C VAL A 151 -2.56 11.01 -0.29
N LEU A 152 -3.67 11.61 -0.75
CA LEU A 152 -3.71 13.04 -1.09
C LEU A 152 -3.28 13.91 0.08
N THR A 153 -3.72 13.56 1.28
CA THR A 153 -3.41 14.29 2.52
C THR A 153 -1.93 14.19 2.88
N GLY A 154 -1.36 12.97 2.83
CA GLY A 154 0.06 12.73 3.04
C GLY A 154 0.91 13.52 2.06
N SER A 155 0.66 13.38 0.77
CA SER A 155 1.48 14.02 -0.26
C SER A 155 1.35 15.54 -0.30
N LEU A 156 0.15 16.09 -0.03
CA LEU A 156 -0.01 17.54 0.15
C LEU A 156 0.77 18.06 1.36
N THR A 157 0.81 17.28 2.44
CA THR A 157 1.59 17.62 3.64
C THR A 157 3.08 17.62 3.32
N ALA A 158 3.59 16.61 2.61
CA ALA A 158 4.98 16.55 2.15
C ALA A 158 5.35 17.83 1.37
N TRP A 159 4.55 18.17 0.35
CA TRP A 159 4.79 19.37 -0.45
C TRP A 159 4.74 20.67 0.34
N GLU A 160 3.79 20.82 1.26
CA GLU A 160 3.69 22.01 2.11
C GLU A 160 4.89 22.18 3.05
N LEU A 161 5.61 21.09 3.34
CA LEU A 161 6.86 21.10 4.09
C LEU A 161 8.10 21.32 3.20
N GLY A 162 7.92 21.47 1.89
CA GLY A 162 9.01 21.58 0.91
C GLY A 162 9.66 20.25 0.55
N GLU A 163 9.00 19.13 0.86
CA GLU A 163 9.47 17.78 0.56
C GLU A 163 8.84 17.27 -0.74
N ARG A 164 9.55 16.40 -1.46
CA ARG A 164 8.97 15.66 -2.58
C ARG A 164 8.08 14.55 -2.01
N PRO A 165 6.85 14.31 -2.52
CA PRO A 165 6.04 13.17 -2.15
C PRO A 165 6.73 11.86 -2.51
N GLN A 166 6.40 10.80 -1.78
CA GLN A 166 6.94 9.46 -2.00
C GLN A 166 6.72 9.00 -3.45
N SER A 167 5.53 9.23 -4.00
CA SER A 167 5.20 8.86 -5.38
C SER A 167 4.45 9.98 -6.10
N VAL A 168 5.17 10.73 -6.94
CA VAL A 168 4.56 11.76 -7.81
C VAL A 168 3.65 11.12 -8.86
N GLU A 169 3.97 9.90 -9.31
CA GLU A 169 3.19 9.17 -10.31
C GLU A 169 1.82 8.73 -9.74
N GLU A 170 1.78 8.16 -8.53
CA GLU A 170 0.52 7.81 -7.86
C GLU A 170 -0.35 9.05 -7.65
N LEU A 171 0.27 10.17 -7.32
CA LEU A 171 -0.40 11.43 -7.11
C LEU A 171 -0.96 12.03 -8.41
N GLN A 172 -0.25 11.88 -9.53
CA GLN A 172 -0.76 12.22 -10.87
C GLN A 172 -2.02 11.41 -11.18
N LYS A 173 -1.98 10.08 -10.98
CA LYS A 173 -3.12 9.18 -11.15
C LYS A 173 -4.30 9.56 -10.25
N LEU A 174 -4.05 9.89 -8.98
CA LEU A 174 -5.09 10.39 -8.06
C LEU A 174 -5.71 11.71 -8.53
N VAL A 175 -4.91 12.62 -9.09
CA VAL A 175 -5.40 13.87 -9.63
C VAL A 175 -6.28 13.65 -10.87
N GLU A 176 -6.04 12.60 -11.67
CA GLU A 176 -6.88 12.19 -12.79
C GLU A 176 -8.20 11.57 -12.33
N SER A 177 -8.16 10.54 -11.49
CA SER A 177 -9.33 9.97 -10.80
C SER A 177 -8.93 9.00 -9.67
N THR A 178 -9.81 8.82 -8.68
CA THR A 178 -9.63 7.74 -7.69
C THR A 178 -9.57 6.36 -8.37
N ALA A 179 -10.35 6.16 -9.43
CA ALA A 179 -10.35 4.93 -10.21
C ALA A 179 -8.98 4.64 -10.87
N ALA A 180 -8.36 5.64 -11.51
CA ALA A 180 -7.05 5.50 -12.15
C ALA A 180 -5.96 5.14 -11.13
N TYR A 181 -5.97 5.77 -9.95
CA TYR A 181 -5.09 5.40 -8.85
C TYR A 181 -5.28 3.94 -8.42
N HIS A 182 -6.52 3.50 -8.25
CA HIS A 182 -6.80 2.13 -7.83
C HIS A 182 -6.49 1.09 -8.90
N GLU A 183 -6.73 1.42 -10.17
CA GLU A 183 -6.37 0.55 -11.30
C GLU A 183 -4.86 0.36 -11.42
N ALA A 184 -4.09 1.45 -11.29
CA ALA A 184 -2.63 1.40 -11.35
C ALA A 184 -1.99 0.65 -10.17
N ASN A 185 -2.67 0.58 -9.03
CA ASN A 185 -2.22 -0.07 -7.81
C ASN A 185 -2.98 -1.38 -7.51
N ALA A 186 -3.70 -1.91 -8.51
CA ALA A 186 -4.56 -3.08 -8.37
C ALA A 186 -3.79 -4.37 -7.97
N VAL A 187 -2.47 -4.36 -8.11
CA VAL A 187 -1.58 -5.51 -7.87
C VAL A 187 -1.06 -5.58 -6.43
N GLY A 188 -1.03 -4.47 -5.67
CA GLY A 188 -0.32 -4.39 -4.38
C GLY A 188 -1.20 -4.20 -3.14
N PHE A 189 -2.49 -3.92 -3.31
CA PHE A 189 -3.40 -3.65 -2.19
C PHE A 189 -4.61 -4.59 -2.24
N SER A 190 -5.27 -4.74 -1.08
CA SER A 190 -6.55 -5.42 -0.81
C SER A 190 -7.76 -4.86 -1.60
N ARG A 191 -7.59 -4.56 -2.90
CA ARG A 191 -8.40 -3.62 -3.70
C ARG A 191 -9.54 -4.24 -4.52
N GLY A 192 -9.98 -5.45 -4.21
CA GLY A 192 -11.23 -5.99 -4.75
C GLY A 192 -12.49 -5.39 -4.12
N GLU A 193 -12.38 -4.91 -2.88
CA GLU A 193 -13.52 -4.74 -1.97
C GLU A 193 -14.11 -3.33 -1.94
N GLY A 194 -13.24 -2.33 -2.07
CA GLY A 194 -13.61 -0.94 -1.94
C GLY A 194 -14.53 -0.53 -3.08
N LEU A 195 -15.64 0.12 -2.77
CA LEU A 195 -16.59 0.67 -3.72
C LEU A 195 -16.42 2.19 -3.77
N SER A 196 -16.42 2.76 -4.95
CA SER A 196 -16.66 4.19 -5.12
C SER A 196 -18.10 4.54 -4.77
N LEU A 197 -18.38 5.84 -4.66
CA LEU A 197 -19.72 6.32 -4.29
C LEU A 197 -20.78 5.88 -5.32
N GLU A 198 -20.41 5.82 -6.59
CA GLU A 198 -21.27 5.34 -7.68
C GLU A 198 -21.49 3.82 -7.55
N GLU A 199 -20.42 3.05 -7.40
CA GLU A 199 -20.45 1.59 -7.29
C GLU A 199 -21.24 1.09 -6.06
N MET A 200 -21.27 1.85 -4.97
CA MET A 200 -22.08 1.52 -3.80
C MET A 200 -23.58 1.44 -4.08
N SER A 201 -24.09 2.08 -5.13
CA SER A 201 -25.51 2.02 -5.50
C SER A 201 -25.90 0.64 -6.05
N ASP A 202 -24.97 -0.06 -6.68
CA ASP A 202 -25.17 -1.41 -7.21
C ASP A 202 -23.86 -2.23 -7.13
N PRO A 203 -23.49 -2.73 -5.93
CA PRO A 203 -22.17 -3.30 -5.71
C PRO A 203 -22.01 -4.74 -6.22
N ILE A 204 -23.10 -5.48 -6.44
CA ILE A 204 -23.03 -6.89 -6.86
C ILE A 204 -22.38 -7.03 -8.25
N PRO A 205 -22.82 -6.30 -9.30
CA PRO A 205 -22.16 -6.36 -10.61
C PRO A 205 -20.69 -5.94 -10.57
N VAL A 206 -20.34 -5.00 -9.69
CA VAL A 206 -18.97 -4.52 -9.48
C VAL A 206 -18.09 -5.65 -8.93
N TYR A 207 -18.52 -6.30 -7.85
CA TYR A 207 -17.79 -7.43 -7.27
C TYR A 207 -17.66 -8.60 -8.25
N ARG A 208 -18.71 -8.92 -9.03
CA ARG A 208 -18.64 -9.96 -10.06
C ARG A 208 -17.63 -9.62 -11.15
N THR A 209 -17.65 -8.38 -11.65
CA THR A 209 -16.71 -7.91 -12.68
C THR A 209 -15.26 -8.00 -12.20
N ARG A 210 -15.01 -7.60 -10.95
CA ARG A 210 -13.67 -7.67 -10.34
C ARG A 210 -13.23 -9.11 -10.08
N LEU A 211 -14.15 -10.00 -9.69
CA LEU A 211 -13.86 -11.42 -9.51
C LEU A 211 -13.45 -12.07 -10.84
N ASP A 212 -14.21 -11.81 -11.90
CA ASP A 212 -13.90 -12.33 -13.23
C ASP A 212 -12.57 -11.79 -13.76
N ARG A 213 -12.27 -10.50 -13.52
CA ARG A 213 -10.97 -9.90 -13.84
C ARG A 213 -9.84 -10.59 -13.08
N ALA A 214 -9.95 -10.71 -11.75
CA ALA A 214 -8.94 -11.33 -10.91
C ALA A 214 -8.66 -12.79 -11.32
N ARG A 215 -9.71 -13.56 -11.62
CA ARG A 215 -9.57 -14.94 -12.12
C ARG A 215 -8.85 -14.99 -13.48
N ARG A 216 -9.25 -14.15 -14.44
CA ARG A 216 -8.57 -14.08 -15.75
C ARG A 216 -7.10 -13.70 -15.63
N GLU A 217 -6.79 -12.68 -14.83
CA GLU A 217 -5.42 -12.23 -14.61
C GLU A 217 -4.58 -13.31 -13.91
N ARG A 218 -5.14 -13.97 -12.88
CA ARG A 218 -4.51 -15.11 -12.20
C ARG A 218 -4.19 -16.23 -13.17
N ASP A 219 -5.15 -16.64 -14.00
CA ASP A 219 -4.98 -17.76 -14.92
C ASP A 219 -3.98 -17.43 -16.04
N ALA A 220 -4.02 -16.20 -16.55
CA ALA A 220 -3.01 -15.70 -17.48
C ALA A 220 -1.61 -15.66 -16.85
N LEU A 221 -1.50 -15.21 -15.59
CA LEU A 221 -0.22 -15.15 -14.88
C LEU A 221 0.33 -16.54 -14.57
N ARG A 222 -0.51 -17.50 -14.17
CA ARG A 222 -0.13 -18.91 -14.01
C ARG A 222 0.44 -19.49 -15.29
N LYS A 223 -0.21 -19.21 -16.43
CA LYS A 223 0.29 -19.64 -17.74
C LYS A 223 1.67 -19.03 -18.03
N LYS A 224 1.84 -17.72 -17.85
CA LYS A 224 3.14 -17.04 -18.05
C LYS A 224 4.23 -17.57 -17.11
N CYS A 225 3.92 -17.80 -15.84
CA CYS A 225 4.86 -18.40 -14.89
C CYS A 225 5.26 -19.81 -15.32
N SER A 226 4.33 -20.60 -15.86
CA SER A 226 4.64 -21.92 -16.43
C SER A 226 5.57 -21.82 -17.64
N GLU A 227 5.33 -20.86 -18.54
CA GLU A 227 6.20 -20.59 -19.71
C GLU A 227 7.62 -20.23 -19.26
N HIS A 228 7.78 -19.38 -18.24
CA HIS A 228 9.08 -19.03 -17.68
C HIS A 228 9.79 -20.21 -17.00
N MET A 229 9.02 -21.08 -16.32
CA MET A 229 9.58 -22.34 -15.81
C MET A 229 10.07 -23.26 -16.94
N THR A 230 9.36 -23.32 -18.07
CA THR A 230 9.79 -24.08 -19.25
C THR A 230 11.13 -23.56 -19.79
N TRP A 231 11.31 -22.25 -19.91
CA TRP A 231 12.59 -21.65 -20.31
C TRP A 231 13.74 -22.07 -19.40
N ARG A 232 13.50 -22.09 -18.08
CA ARG A 232 14.49 -22.56 -17.10
C ARG A 232 14.85 -24.03 -17.30
N VAL A 233 13.85 -24.88 -17.52
CA VAL A 233 14.06 -26.32 -17.76
C VAL A 233 14.88 -26.53 -19.03
N TRP A 234 14.59 -25.82 -20.12
CA TRP A 234 15.37 -25.91 -21.36
C TRP A 234 16.81 -25.46 -21.16
N ALA A 235 17.02 -24.30 -20.52
CA ALA A 235 18.35 -23.80 -20.21
C ALA A 235 19.16 -24.80 -19.35
N GLU A 236 18.56 -25.34 -18.28
CA GLU A 236 19.19 -26.32 -17.41
C GLU A 236 19.51 -27.64 -18.14
N HIS A 237 18.64 -28.08 -19.06
CA HIS A 237 18.88 -29.24 -19.91
C HIS A 237 20.14 -29.06 -20.76
N PHE A 238 20.24 -27.97 -21.51
CA PHE A 238 21.40 -27.74 -22.39
C PHE A 238 22.71 -27.57 -21.63
N VAL A 239 22.69 -26.97 -20.44
CA VAL A 239 23.87 -26.92 -19.56
C VAL A 239 24.28 -28.33 -19.11
N ARG A 240 23.32 -29.15 -18.65
CA ARG A 240 23.62 -30.44 -18.02
C ARG A 240 23.89 -31.57 -19.00
N VAL A 241 23.15 -31.62 -20.10
CA VAL A 241 23.18 -32.74 -21.07
C VAL A 241 24.13 -32.44 -22.21
N HIS A 242 24.14 -31.19 -22.69
CA HIS A 242 24.91 -30.78 -23.88
C HIS A 242 26.17 -29.99 -23.54
N GLY A 243 26.43 -29.72 -22.25
CA GLY A 243 27.62 -29.01 -21.80
C GLY A 243 27.67 -27.54 -22.24
N LEU A 244 26.52 -26.94 -22.53
CA LEU A 244 26.44 -25.52 -22.87
C LEU A 244 26.95 -24.69 -21.68
N ASP A 245 27.84 -23.73 -21.97
CA ASP A 245 28.34 -22.83 -20.93
C ASP A 245 27.20 -22.00 -20.34
N ARG A 246 26.97 -22.17 -19.03
CA ARG A 246 25.94 -21.47 -18.26
C ARG A 246 26.06 -19.95 -18.39
N ALA A 247 27.28 -19.41 -18.55
CA ALA A 247 27.51 -17.97 -18.71
C ALA A 247 26.86 -17.38 -19.97
N ARG A 248 26.56 -18.21 -20.99
CA ARG A 248 25.85 -17.77 -22.21
C ARG A 248 24.34 -17.63 -22.02
N LEU A 249 23.79 -18.17 -20.92
CA LEU A 249 22.37 -18.16 -20.58
C LEU A 249 22.07 -17.22 -19.40
N HIS A 250 23.02 -16.35 -19.04
CA HIS A 250 22.92 -15.53 -17.83
C HIS A 250 21.68 -14.64 -17.86
N ASP A 251 21.46 -13.89 -18.95
CA ASP A 251 20.31 -12.99 -19.10
C ASP A 251 18.98 -13.73 -19.03
N ILE A 252 18.91 -14.94 -19.60
CA ILE A 252 17.72 -15.79 -19.52
C ILE A 252 17.46 -16.22 -18.07
N TYR A 253 18.49 -16.66 -17.33
CA TYR A 253 18.33 -17.03 -15.93
C TYR A 253 17.91 -15.84 -15.07
N GLU A 254 18.55 -14.68 -15.23
CA GLU A 254 18.18 -13.47 -14.49
C GLU A 254 16.74 -13.04 -14.78
N ALA A 255 16.36 -12.98 -16.06
CA ALA A 255 15.02 -12.59 -16.45
C ALA A 255 13.96 -13.58 -15.93
N VAL A 256 14.21 -14.89 -16.02
CA VAL A 256 13.30 -15.91 -15.49
C VAL A 256 13.20 -15.83 -13.97
N ASP A 257 14.31 -15.69 -13.26
CA ASP A 257 14.31 -15.67 -11.79
C ASP A 257 13.69 -14.37 -11.23
N ALA A 258 13.94 -13.23 -11.88
CA ALA A 258 13.26 -11.98 -11.59
C ALA A 258 11.74 -12.10 -11.84
N TYR A 259 11.33 -12.66 -12.99
CA TYR A 259 9.92 -12.86 -13.32
C TYR A 259 9.23 -13.78 -12.31
N LEU A 260 9.82 -14.93 -12.01
CA LEU A 260 9.23 -15.89 -11.07
C LEU A 260 9.22 -15.36 -9.64
N THR A 261 10.21 -14.58 -9.23
CA THR A 261 10.17 -13.94 -7.91
C THR A 261 9.02 -12.95 -7.85
N LEU A 262 8.98 -11.95 -8.74
CA LEU A 262 7.97 -10.89 -8.73
C LEU A 262 6.55 -11.43 -8.95
N TYR A 263 6.35 -12.25 -9.97
CA TYR A 263 5.01 -12.62 -10.40
C TYR A 263 4.48 -13.88 -9.73
N ARG A 264 5.33 -14.89 -9.51
CA ARG A 264 4.88 -16.16 -8.91
C ARG A 264 4.84 -16.10 -7.38
N LYS A 265 5.79 -15.43 -6.73
CA LYS A 265 5.83 -15.36 -5.27
C LYS A 265 4.97 -14.23 -4.71
N ASP A 266 4.85 -13.10 -5.41
CA ASP A 266 4.17 -11.93 -4.86
C ASP A 266 2.80 -11.69 -5.51
N GLN A 267 2.75 -11.49 -6.83
CA GLN A 267 1.51 -11.11 -7.50
C GLN A 267 0.47 -12.24 -7.60
N LEU A 268 0.89 -13.48 -7.87
CA LEU A 268 -0.03 -14.60 -8.03
C LEU A 268 -0.80 -14.92 -6.73
N PRO A 269 -0.16 -15.05 -5.56
CA PRO A 269 -0.89 -15.21 -4.29
C PRO A 269 -1.82 -14.05 -3.97
N THR A 270 -1.45 -12.82 -4.36
CA THR A 270 -2.32 -11.64 -4.19
C THR A 270 -3.59 -11.76 -5.02
N LEU A 271 -3.50 -12.16 -6.29
CA LEU A 271 -4.67 -12.39 -7.15
C LEU A 271 -5.53 -13.57 -6.65
N GLU A 272 -4.91 -14.62 -6.13
CA GLU A 272 -5.62 -15.76 -5.51
C GLU A 272 -6.41 -15.33 -4.27
N SER A 273 -5.77 -14.58 -3.36
CA SER A 273 -6.41 -14.05 -2.17
C SER A 273 -7.55 -13.08 -2.51
N ALA A 274 -7.35 -12.20 -3.51
CA ALA A 274 -8.38 -11.27 -3.95
C ALA A 274 -9.61 -11.98 -4.54
N ALA A 275 -9.40 -13.02 -5.36
CA ALA A 275 -10.49 -13.81 -5.93
C ALA A 275 -11.27 -14.57 -4.83
N ALA A 276 -10.58 -15.22 -3.90
CA ALA A 276 -11.21 -15.93 -2.79
C ALA A 276 -12.05 -14.98 -1.92
N HIS A 277 -11.50 -13.82 -1.58
CA HIS A 277 -12.21 -12.84 -0.77
C HIS A 277 -13.44 -12.24 -1.47
N LEU A 278 -13.36 -11.98 -2.78
CA LEU A 278 -14.52 -11.54 -3.57
C LEU A 278 -15.62 -12.61 -3.64
N GLU A 279 -15.25 -13.89 -3.71
CA GLU A 279 -16.20 -15.01 -3.61
C GLU A 279 -16.88 -15.05 -2.24
N GLU A 280 -16.12 -14.86 -1.16
CA GLU A 280 -16.64 -14.77 0.21
C GLU A 280 -17.61 -13.60 0.39
N ILE A 281 -17.29 -12.41 -0.15
CA ILE A 281 -18.21 -11.27 -0.13
C ILE A 281 -19.50 -11.61 -0.87
N LEU A 282 -19.42 -12.13 -2.09
CA LEU A 282 -20.60 -12.47 -2.89
C LEU A 282 -21.47 -13.52 -2.19
N ALA A 283 -20.87 -14.54 -1.58
CA ALA A 283 -21.58 -15.54 -0.78
C ALA A 283 -22.20 -14.92 0.49
N TYR A 284 -21.47 -14.04 1.18
CA TYR A 284 -21.98 -13.34 2.35
C TYR A 284 -23.23 -12.52 2.02
N LEU A 285 -23.25 -11.84 0.87
CA LEU A 285 -24.38 -11.04 0.38
C LEU A 285 -25.68 -11.84 0.22
N GLU A 286 -25.61 -13.16 0.07
CA GLU A 286 -26.77 -14.06 0.00
C GLU A 286 -27.32 -14.45 1.38
N THR A 287 -26.60 -14.14 2.46
CA THR A 287 -27.06 -14.39 3.83
C THR A 287 -28.02 -13.28 4.33
N PRO A 288 -28.81 -13.51 5.40
CA PRO A 288 -29.61 -12.45 6.01
C PRO A 288 -28.76 -11.24 6.46
N GLY A 289 -27.58 -11.48 7.03
CA GLY A 289 -26.65 -10.43 7.43
C GLY A 289 -26.10 -9.64 6.24
N GLY A 290 -25.70 -10.33 5.18
CA GLY A 290 -25.19 -9.67 3.97
C GLY A 290 -26.26 -8.91 3.20
N ARG A 291 -27.51 -9.37 3.16
CA ARG A 291 -28.63 -8.58 2.60
C ARG A 291 -28.86 -7.29 3.37
N GLN A 292 -28.76 -7.32 4.70
CA GLN A 292 -28.86 -6.10 5.52
C GLN A 292 -27.69 -5.15 5.21
N TRP A 293 -26.46 -5.68 5.19
CA TRP A 293 -25.27 -4.90 4.84
C TRP A 293 -25.34 -4.30 3.43
N LEU A 294 -25.84 -5.06 2.44
CA LEU A 294 -26.07 -4.59 1.07
C LEU A 294 -27.05 -3.42 1.03
N SER A 295 -28.17 -3.55 1.75
CA SER A 295 -29.17 -2.49 1.88
C SER A 295 -28.56 -1.22 2.50
N ASP A 296 -27.68 -1.38 3.48
CA ASP A 296 -27.00 -0.26 4.13
C ASP A 296 -25.96 0.39 3.20
N ILE A 297 -25.18 -0.40 2.45
CA ILE A 297 -24.28 0.10 1.40
C ILE A 297 -25.03 0.86 0.30
N GLN A 298 -26.15 0.33 -0.20
CA GLN A 298 -26.92 0.98 -1.25
C GLN A 298 -27.56 2.30 -0.81
N ARG A 299 -27.67 2.53 0.51
CA ARG A 299 -28.10 3.81 1.10
C ARG A 299 -26.93 4.74 1.37
N ALA A 300 -25.70 4.24 1.49
CA ALA A 300 -24.50 5.01 1.81
C ALA A 300 -24.28 6.21 0.87
N PRO A 301 -24.46 6.10 -0.47
CA PRO A 301 -24.31 7.24 -1.38
C PRO A 301 -25.21 8.44 -1.10
N ARG A 302 -26.32 8.21 -0.37
CA ARG A 302 -27.28 9.26 0.00
C ARG A 302 -27.03 9.83 1.40
N GLN A 303 -26.10 9.25 2.15
CA GLN A 303 -25.79 9.74 3.49
C GLN A 303 -24.89 10.97 3.42
N PRO A 304 -25.14 12.01 4.24
CA PRO A 304 -24.35 13.24 4.25
C PRO A 304 -22.84 12.99 4.42
N PHE A 305 -22.46 12.02 5.26
CA PHE A 305 -21.05 11.67 5.52
C PHE A 305 -20.29 11.31 4.23
N PHE A 306 -20.81 10.37 3.42
CA PHE A 306 -20.11 9.93 2.21
C PHE A 306 -20.08 11.02 1.13
N LEU A 307 -21.16 11.80 1.01
CA LEU A 307 -21.21 12.94 0.09
C LEU A 307 -20.20 14.03 0.45
N GLU A 308 -20.06 14.33 1.75
CA GLU A 308 -19.07 15.30 2.23
C GLU A 308 -17.65 14.77 2.04
N PHE A 309 -17.41 13.49 2.37
CA PHE A 309 -16.11 12.85 2.21
C PHE A 309 -15.65 12.85 0.74
N HIS A 310 -16.55 12.48 -0.18
CA HIS A 310 -16.27 12.50 -1.62
C HIS A 310 -15.95 13.93 -2.13
N ARG A 311 -16.67 14.94 -1.62
CA ARG A 311 -16.37 16.35 -1.93
C ARG A 311 -15.01 16.78 -1.37
N ASP A 312 -14.64 16.32 -0.18
CA ASP A 312 -13.32 16.55 0.41
C ASP A 312 -12.20 15.98 -0.45
N VAL A 313 -12.35 14.75 -0.95
CA VAL A 313 -11.42 14.17 -1.92
C VAL A 313 -11.30 15.06 -3.16
N GLY A 314 -12.42 15.54 -3.71
CA GLY A 314 -12.41 16.49 -4.83
C GLY A 314 -11.63 17.78 -4.54
N ARG A 315 -11.80 18.35 -3.35
CA ARG A 315 -11.05 19.54 -2.89
C ARG A 315 -9.55 19.26 -2.79
N LEU A 316 -9.17 18.14 -2.20
CA LEU A 316 -7.76 17.75 -2.07
C LEU A 316 -7.13 17.50 -3.44
N ARG A 317 -7.83 16.82 -4.36
CA ARG A 317 -7.39 16.61 -5.75
C ARG A 317 -7.15 17.92 -6.48
N GLN A 318 -8.05 18.90 -6.33
CA GLN A 318 -7.86 20.22 -6.92
C GLN A 318 -6.61 20.93 -6.39
N ARG A 319 -6.36 20.85 -5.07
CA ARG A 319 -5.14 21.38 -4.45
C ARG A 319 -3.90 20.67 -4.99
N ALA A 320 -3.90 19.33 -5.03
CA ALA A 320 -2.79 18.53 -5.54
C ALA A 320 -2.49 18.84 -7.01
N ARG A 321 -3.52 19.02 -7.84
CA ARG A 321 -3.36 19.47 -9.24
C ARG A 321 -2.66 20.83 -9.34
N ALA A 322 -3.03 21.78 -8.50
CA ALA A 322 -2.38 23.09 -8.48
C ALA A 322 -0.91 23.01 -8.05
N PHE A 323 -0.55 22.07 -7.18
CA PHE A 323 0.85 21.80 -6.82
C PHE A 323 1.62 21.13 -7.97
N LEU A 324 1.08 20.09 -8.59
CA LEU A 324 1.71 19.43 -9.75
C LEU A 324 1.99 20.43 -10.88
N ALA A 325 1.04 21.33 -11.17
CA ALA A 325 1.23 22.37 -12.19
C ALA A 325 2.37 23.34 -11.86
N ARG A 326 2.64 23.61 -10.58
CA ARG A 326 3.78 24.44 -10.13
C ARG A 326 5.10 23.66 -10.08
N GLY A 327 5.06 22.39 -9.69
CA GLY A 327 6.24 21.53 -9.53
C GLY A 327 6.78 20.94 -10.84
N ALA A 328 5.93 20.71 -11.84
CA ALA A 328 6.35 20.28 -13.18
C ALA A 328 7.24 21.32 -13.89
N ALA A 329 7.17 22.59 -13.48
CA ALA A 329 8.07 23.65 -13.95
C ALA A 329 9.47 23.62 -13.30
N ALA A 330 9.71 22.76 -12.30
CA ALA A 330 10.92 22.77 -11.47
C ALA A 330 11.60 21.41 -11.28
N ALA A 331 11.17 20.36 -12.00
CA ALA A 331 11.80 19.04 -11.87
C ALA A 331 13.10 18.98 -12.72
N PRO A 332 14.26 18.66 -12.13
CA PRO A 332 15.45 18.35 -12.90
C PRO A 332 15.28 17.00 -13.63
N GLU A 333 15.79 16.91 -14.86
CA GLU A 333 15.81 15.67 -15.62
C GLU A 333 16.58 14.57 -14.87
N PRO A 334 16.17 13.29 -15.02
CA PRO A 334 16.96 12.18 -14.50
C PRO A 334 18.37 12.25 -15.11
N GLY A 335 19.37 12.26 -14.24
CA GLY A 335 20.77 12.18 -14.66
C GLY A 335 21.04 10.92 -15.49
N PRO A 336 22.07 10.94 -16.35
CA PRO A 336 22.37 9.83 -17.24
C PRO A 336 22.51 8.52 -16.47
N GLU A 337 21.92 7.45 -17.01
CA GLU A 337 22.11 6.09 -16.52
C GLU A 337 23.61 5.81 -16.38
N ALA A 338 24.00 5.33 -15.20
CA ALA A 338 25.38 4.95 -14.95
C ALA A 338 25.77 3.83 -15.93
N PRO A 339 27.01 3.83 -16.47
CA PRO A 339 27.48 2.77 -17.34
C PRO A 339 27.45 1.44 -16.59
N ASP A 340 27.01 0.40 -17.31
CA ASP A 340 26.94 -0.98 -16.83
C ASP A 340 28.30 -1.40 -16.22
N PRO A 341 28.35 -1.78 -14.92
CA PRO A 341 29.59 -2.16 -14.24
C PRO A 341 30.15 -3.50 -14.73
N HIS A 342 29.44 -4.23 -15.60
CA HIS A 342 29.89 -5.49 -16.16
C HIS A 342 30.50 -5.25 -17.55
N GLY A 343 31.80 -5.51 -17.69
CA GLY A 343 32.54 -5.37 -18.96
C GLY A 343 31.98 -6.23 -20.11
N PRO A 344 32.66 -6.34 -21.27
CA PRO A 344 32.09 -7.00 -22.45
C PRO A 344 31.72 -8.45 -22.15
N SER A 345 30.43 -8.70 -21.94
CA SER A 345 29.85 -10.00 -21.65
C SER A 345 30.07 -10.94 -22.84
N ALA A 346 30.29 -12.23 -22.56
CA ALA A 346 30.21 -13.27 -23.59
C ALA A 346 28.88 -13.13 -24.35
N PRO A 347 28.83 -13.40 -25.68
CA PRO A 347 27.60 -13.26 -26.45
C PRO A 347 26.48 -14.10 -25.83
N GLN A 348 25.47 -13.41 -25.33
CA GLN A 348 24.33 -13.99 -24.63
C GLN A 348 23.38 -14.64 -25.63
N MET A 349 22.84 -15.79 -25.23
CA MET A 349 21.84 -16.50 -26.00
C MET A 349 20.46 -15.88 -25.76
N SER A 350 19.75 -15.62 -26.84
CA SER A 350 18.36 -15.15 -26.82
C SER A 350 17.38 -16.30 -26.55
N TYR A 351 16.14 -15.95 -26.16
CA TYR A 351 15.05 -16.91 -26.02
C TYR A 351 14.73 -17.64 -27.34
N ASP A 352 14.85 -16.96 -28.48
CA ASP A 352 14.60 -17.55 -29.79
C ASP A 352 15.68 -18.60 -30.13
N GLU A 353 16.95 -18.31 -29.88
CA GLU A 353 18.05 -19.27 -30.05
C GLU A 353 17.91 -20.49 -29.13
N LEU A 354 17.51 -20.27 -27.86
CA LEU A 354 17.26 -21.37 -26.92
C LEU A 354 16.09 -22.26 -27.38
N ARG A 355 15.03 -21.66 -27.92
CA ARG A 355 13.89 -22.40 -28.49
C ARG A 355 14.30 -23.21 -29.72
N GLU A 356 15.06 -22.61 -30.64
CA GLU A 356 15.54 -23.31 -31.82
C GLU A 356 16.45 -24.49 -31.46
N LEU A 357 17.30 -24.32 -30.44
CA LEU A 357 18.11 -25.41 -29.88
C LEU A 357 17.23 -26.53 -29.31
N HIS A 358 16.24 -26.17 -28.49
CA HIS A 358 15.27 -27.11 -27.93
C HIS A 358 14.56 -27.91 -29.03
N ASP A 359 13.98 -27.23 -30.01
CA ASP A 359 13.18 -27.86 -31.05
C ASP A 359 14.02 -28.82 -31.90
N ARG A 360 15.28 -28.46 -32.16
CA ARG A 360 16.24 -29.32 -32.86
C ARG A 360 16.61 -30.56 -32.03
N ASP A 361 16.99 -30.38 -30.76
CA ASP A 361 17.36 -31.50 -29.89
C ASP A 361 16.18 -32.44 -29.62
N LEU A 362 14.97 -31.92 -29.54
CA LEU A 362 13.76 -32.73 -29.39
C LEU A 362 13.48 -33.61 -30.64
N GLN A 363 13.78 -33.10 -31.83
CA GLN A 363 13.65 -33.84 -33.09
C GLN A 363 14.76 -34.88 -33.28
N GLU A 364 16.01 -34.49 -33.01
CA GLU A 364 17.18 -35.32 -33.24
C GLU A 364 17.39 -36.36 -32.13
N ASN A 365 17.10 -36.00 -30.87
CA ASN A 365 17.40 -36.80 -29.68
C ASN A 365 16.22 -36.82 -28.67
N PRO A 366 15.03 -37.32 -29.04
CA PRO A 366 13.86 -37.28 -28.15
C PRO A 366 14.03 -38.05 -26.83
N SER A 367 15.00 -38.96 -26.73
CA SER A 367 15.32 -39.66 -25.47
C SER A 367 15.98 -38.77 -24.42
N HIS A 368 16.55 -37.63 -24.80
CA HIS A 368 17.14 -36.66 -23.86
C HIS A 368 16.06 -36.02 -22.95
N TRP A 369 14.79 -36.03 -23.37
CA TRP A 369 13.69 -35.30 -22.73
C TRP A 369 12.67 -36.20 -22.00
N ARG A 370 12.99 -37.48 -21.78
CA ARG A 370 12.10 -38.47 -21.14
C ARG A 370 12.33 -38.64 -19.64
#